data_AF-A0A6N9AEK1-F1
#
_entry.id   AF-A0A6N9AEK1-F1
#
_cell.length_a   1.000
_cell.length_b   1.000
_cell.length_c   1.000
_cell.angle_alpha   90.00
_cell.angle_beta   90.00
_cell.angle_gamma   90.00
#
_symmetry.space_group_name_H-M   'P 1'
#
loop_
_entity.id
_entity.type
_entity.pdbx_description
1 polymer ?
#
loop_
_entity_poly.entity_id
_entity_poly.type
_entity_poly.pdbx_seq_one_letter_code
_entity_poly.pdbx_strand_id
1 'polypeptide(L)'
;MNPLVWIDQKYDRSPAELLWAESDRWGPLSGKLLSFSYGYGLIFLVMPHSVEGIHQAGIVELPLPAFPNGIMRGRMNPLDGQLYVVGMSAWATSQMMQTGGLYRIRYTGETVRMPVSLRMLEGAIELTFATSLQERTATRADSYEVNTWQLLRSRHYGSERHDMQRLRITDVSLRDSTVRIGLPVWGRPG
;
A
#
# COMPACT_ATOMS: atom_id res chain seq x y z
N MET A 1 -3.67 4.66 -21.53
CA MET A 1 -3.56 5.12 -20.12
C MET A 1 -2.82 4.07 -19.33
N ASN A 2 -1.81 4.45 -18.55
CA ASN A 2 -1.14 3.53 -17.62
C ASN A 2 -1.90 3.53 -16.29
N PRO A 3 -2.03 2.38 -15.61
CA PRO A 3 -2.64 2.37 -14.28
C PRO A 3 -1.76 3.12 -13.30
N LEU A 4 -2.37 3.68 -12.25
CA LEU A 4 -1.66 4.36 -11.17
C LEU A 4 -0.69 3.40 -10.46
N VAL A 5 -1.08 2.14 -10.29
CA VAL A 5 -0.23 1.09 -9.72
C VAL A 5 -0.63 -0.25 -10.32
N TRP A 6 0.37 -1.09 -10.62
CA TRP A 6 0.15 -2.52 -10.86
C TRP A 6 0.37 -3.26 -9.55
N ILE A 7 -0.67 -3.92 -9.05
CA ILE A 7 -0.56 -4.71 -7.83
C ILE A 7 -0.30 -6.15 -8.25
N ASP A 8 0.82 -6.70 -7.76
CA ASP A 8 1.16 -8.10 -7.98
C ASP A 8 0.14 -8.99 -7.26
N GLN A 9 -0.30 -10.05 -7.93
CA GLN A 9 -1.36 -10.94 -7.45
C GLN A 9 -1.05 -11.58 -6.08
N LYS A 10 0.23 -11.68 -5.71
CA LYS A 10 0.64 -12.15 -4.37
C LYS A 10 0.13 -11.22 -3.26
N TYR A 11 0.05 -9.91 -3.52
CA TYR A 11 -0.40 -8.92 -2.56
C TYR A 11 -1.89 -8.63 -2.70
N ASP A 12 -2.39 -8.50 -3.94
CA ASP A 12 -3.83 -8.44 -4.19
C ASP A 12 -4.17 -8.99 -5.57
N ARG A 13 -5.01 -10.03 -5.58
CA ARG A 13 -5.51 -10.66 -6.82
C ARG A 13 -6.91 -10.20 -7.19
N SER A 14 -7.65 -9.58 -6.28
CA SER A 14 -8.98 -9.06 -6.58
C SER A 14 -9.21 -7.74 -5.84
N PRO A 15 -8.59 -6.66 -6.35
CA PRO A 15 -8.88 -5.31 -5.87
C PRO A 15 -10.35 -4.98 -6.11
N ALA A 16 -10.94 -4.26 -5.15
CA ALA A 16 -12.34 -3.86 -5.16
C ALA A 16 -12.45 -2.32 -5.18
N GLU A 17 -13.26 -1.74 -4.29
CA GLU A 17 -13.49 -0.29 -4.24
C GLU A 17 -12.25 0.49 -3.78
N LEU A 18 -12.07 1.66 -4.39
CA LEU A 18 -11.18 2.71 -3.92
C LEU A 18 -12.01 3.73 -3.15
N LEU A 19 -11.55 4.13 -1.96
CA LEU A 19 -12.28 5.04 -1.09
C LEU A 19 -11.34 5.99 -0.35
N TRP A 20 -11.66 7.28 -0.34
CA TRP A 20 -10.96 8.27 0.46
C TRP A 20 -11.40 8.19 1.93
N ALA A 21 -10.44 8.15 2.84
CA ALA A 21 -10.65 8.23 4.29
C ALA A 21 -10.94 9.68 4.73
N GLU A 22 -12.05 10.25 4.25
CA GLU A 22 -12.45 11.64 4.49
C GLU A 22 -13.00 11.84 5.91
N SER A 23 -12.12 11.74 6.91
CA SER A 23 -12.46 12.05 8.30
C SER A 23 -11.23 12.36 9.13
N ASP A 24 -11.26 13.49 9.84
CA ASP A 24 -10.21 13.88 10.79
C ASP A 24 -10.07 12.90 11.97
N ARG A 25 -11.05 12.02 12.17
CA ARG A 25 -10.99 10.97 13.19
C ARG A 25 -10.08 9.81 12.80
N TRP A 26 -9.55 9.80 11.57
CA TRP A 26 -8.62 8.79 11.07
C TRP A 26 -7.14 9.13 11.28
N GLY A 27 -6.86 10.20 12.03
CA GLY A 27 -5.50 10.58 12.44
C GLY A 27 -4.56 10.68 11.23
N PRO A 28 -3.40 9.98 11.22
CA PRO A 28 -2.44 10.07 10.12
C PRO A 28 -2.95 9.54 8.77
N LEU A 29 -4.09 8.86 8.76
CA LEU A 29 -4.74 8.33 7.55
C LEU A 29 -5.86 9.25 7.02
N SER A 30 -6.16 10.38 7.68
CA SER A 30 -7.16 11.34 7.20
C SER A 30 -6.81 11.82 5.78
N GLY A 31 -7.81 11.81 4.90
CA GLY A 31 -7.69 12.24 3.51
C GLY A 31 -6.86 11.31 2.61
N LYS A 32 -6.48 10.12 3.09
CA LYS A 32 -5.73 9.15 2.28
C LYS A 32 -6.65 8.25 1.47
N LEU A 33 -6.14 7.75 0.35
CA LEU A 33 -6.87 6.80 -0.51
C LEU A 33 -6.66 5.37 -0.01
N LEU A 34 -7.74 4.64 0.15
CA LEU A 34 -7.76 3.22 0.51
C LEU A 34 -8.12 2.38 -0.70
N SER A 35 -7.56 1.17 -0.77
CA SER A 35 -7.94 0.13 -1.73
C SER A 35 -8.34 -1.13 -0.97
N PHE A 36 -9.55 -1.63 -1.23
CA PHE A 36 -10.04 -2.85 -0.59
C PHE A 36 -9.66 -4.07 -1.42
N SER A 37 -9.27 -5.15 -0.74
CA SER A 37 -9.04 -6.44 -1.37
C SER A 37 -10.19 -7.39 -1.04
N TYR A 38 -10.96 -7.71 -2.06
CA TYR A 38 -11.90 -8.83 -1.99
C TYR A 38 -11.14 -10.16 -1.99
N GLY A 39 -10.02 -10.22 -2.70
CA GLY A 39 -9.21 -11.44 -2.85
C GLY A 39 -8.69 -11.97 -1.52
N TYR A 40 -8.23 -11.09 -0.64
CA TYR A 40 -7.56 -11.45 0.61
C TYR A 40 -8.22 -10.89 1.87
N GLY A 41 -9.28 -10.09 1.77
CA GLY A 41 -9.90 -9.44 2.92
C GLY A 41 -8.92 -8.50 3.61
N LEU A 42 -8.22 -7.66 2.83
CA LEU A 42 -7.23 -6.70 3.30
C LEU A 42 -7.62 -5.29 2.88
N ILE A 43 -7.05 -4.28 3.54
CA ILE A 43 -7.14 -2.88 3.12
C ILE A 43 -5.73 -2.37 2.92
N PHE A 44 -5.49 -1.74 1.77
CA PHE A 44 -4.25 -1.09 1.45
C PHE A 44 -4.40 0.43 1.51
N LEU A 45 -3.39 1.11 2.03
CA LEU A 45 -3.20 2.53 1.81
C LEU A 45 -2.55 2.71 0.43
N VAL A 46 -3.16 3.53 -0.43
CA VAL A 46 -2.56 3.96 -1.69
C VAL A 46 -1.78 5.25 -1.43
N MET A 47 -0.54 5.29 -1.92
CA MET A 47 0.36 6.44 -1.81
C MET A 47 0.66 6.98 -3.21
N PRO A 48 -0.18 7.88 -3.76
CA PRO A 48 0.03 8.48 -5.06
C PRO A 48 1.28 9.37 -5.08
N HIS A 49 1.97 9.35 -6.21
CA HIS A 49 3.12 10.19 -6.51
C HIS A 49 3.08 10.62 -7.98
N SER A 50 3.36 11.89 -8.24
CA SER A 50 3.41 12.45 -9.59
C SER A 50 4.77 13.07 -9.85
N VAL A 51 5.39 12.69 -10.95
CA VAL A 51 6.68 13.23 -11.40
C VAL A 51 6.60 13.48 -12.90
N GLU A 52 6.91 14.70 -13.35
CA GLU A 52 6.90 15.07 -14.78
C GLU A 52 5.61 14.69 -15.53
N GLY A 53 4.45 14.81 -14.87
CA GLY A 53 3.15 14.45 -15.46
C GLY A 53 2.85 12.95 -15.50
N ILE A 54 3.77 12.09 -15.05
CA ILE A 54 3.54 10.66 -14.87
C ILE A 54 2.94 10.42 -13.49
N HIS A 55 1.76 9.80 -13.47
CA HIS A 55 1.09 9.38 -12.24
C HIS A 55 1.46 7.93 -11.92
N GLN A 56 1.92 7.71 -10.69
CA GLN A 56 2.26 6.41 -10.13
C GLN A 56 1.83 6.32 -8.67
N ALA A 57 1.85 5.13 -8.08
CA ALA A 57 1.62 4.95 -6.65
C ALA A 57 2.32 3.71 -6.13
N GLY A 58 2.57 3.70 -4.83
CA GLY A 58 2.79 2.50 -4.06
C GLY A 58 1.57 2.14 -3.23
N ILE A 59 1.54 0.92 -2.73
CA ILE A 59 0.56 0.49 -1.74
C ILE A 59 1.27 -0.09 -0.54
N VAL A 60 0.63 -0.01 0.62
CA VAL A 60 1.06 -0.70 1.83
C VAL A 60 -0.17 -1.23 2.57
N GLU A 61 -0.09 -2.45 3.07
CA GLU A 61 -1.17 -3.07 3.83
C GLU A 61 -1.40 -2.28 5.14
N LEU A 62 -2.66 -1.99 5.47
CA LEU A 62 -2.99 -1.46 6.78
C LEU A 62 -2.71 -2.53 7.85
N PRO A 63 -2.27 -2.15 9.06
CA PRO A 63 -1.97 -3.07 10.15
C PRO A 63 -3.27 -3.59 10.80
N LEU A 64 -4.08 -4.28 10.01
CA LEU A 64 -5.34 -4.89 10.39
C LEU A 64 -5.25 -6.40 10.16
N PRO A 65 -5.87 -7.23 11.02
CA PRO A 65 -6.05 -8.63 10.66
C PRO A 65 -6.88 -8.74 9.38
N ALA A 66 -6.61 -9.76 8.58
CA ALA A 66 -7.45 -10.06 7.43
C ALA A 66 -8.90 -10.30 7.89
N PHE A 67 -9.84 -9.77 7.11
CA PHE A 67 -11.26 -9.95 7.37
C PHE A 67 -11.67 -11.42 7.13
N PRO A 68 -12.68 -11.93 7.87
CA PRO A 68 -13.19 -13.30 7.69
C PRO A 68 -13.78 -13.61 6.30
N ASN A 69 -14.00 -12.59 5.47
CA ASN A 69 -14.46 -12.67 4.09
C ASN A 69 -13.82 -11.60 3.21
N GLY A 70 -14.04 -11.71 1.90
CA GLY A 70 -13.61 -10.70 0.94
C GLY A 70 -14.40 -9.41 1.11
N ILE A 71 -13.73 -8.31 1.41
CA ILE A 71 -14.37 -6.98 1.51
C ILE A 71 -14.42 -6.30 0.15
N MET A 72 -15.54 -5.63 -0.15
CA MET A 72 -15.83 -5.14 -1.50
C MET A 72 -16.28 -3.70 -1.57
N ARG A 73 -16.96 -3.20 -0.53
CA ARG A 73 -17.52 -1.85 -0.48
C ARG A 73 -17.32 -1.25 0.89
N GLY A 74 -17.16 0.06 0.97
CA GLY A 74 -17.07 0.77 2.23
C GLY A 74 -17.62 2.17 2.16
N ARG A 75 -17.95 2.75 3.32
CA ARG A 75 -18.39 4.15 3.45
C ARG A 75 -17.84 4.75 4.72
N MET A 76 -17.40 6.00 4.64
CA MET A 76 -17.17 6.81 5.83
C MET A 76 -18.55 7.20 6.39
N ASN A 77 -18.80 6.86 7.64
CA ASN A 77 -20.03 7.24 8.31
C ASN A 77 -19.92 8.70 8.79
N PRO A 78 -20.83 9.60 8.38
CA PRO A 78 -20.74 11.02 8.72
C PRO A 78 -21.02 11.31 10.20
N LEU A 79 -21.72 10.42 10.92
CA LEU A 79 -22.08 10.62 12.32
C LEU A 79 -20.91 10.34 13.26
N ASP A 80 -20.10 9.32 12.97
CA ASP A 80 -19.01 8.90 13.85
C ASP A 80 -17.61 9.01 13.22
N GLY A 81 -17.52 9.34 11.93
CA GLY A 81 -16.28 9.52 11.19
C GLY A 81 -15.51 8.22 10.94
N GLN A 82 -16.14 7.05 11.08
CA GLN A 82 -15.47 5.75 10.95
C GLN A 82 -15.80 5.06 9.63
N LEU A 83 -14.91 4.18 9.19
CA LEU A 83 -15.13 3.39 7.98
C LEU A 83 -15.99 2.17 8.32
N TYR A 84 -17.04 1.97 7.54
CA TYR A 84 -17.82 0.75 7.53
C TYR A 84 -17.57 0.04 6.22
N VAL A 85 -17.19 -1.24 6.26
CA VAL A 85 -17.00 -2.07 5.07
C VAL A 85 -17.94 -3.26 5.10
N VAL A 86 -18.37 -3.68 3.92
CA VAL A 86 -19.13 -4.92 3.71
C VAL A 86 -18.38 -5.86 2.80
N GLY A 87 -18.59 -7.15 3.04
CA GLY A 87 -17.92 -8.22 2.31
C GLY A 87 -18.76 -9.48 2.25
N MET A 88 -18.35 -10.39 1.39
CA MET A 88 -18.93 -11.72 1.25
C MET A 88 -17.90 -12.74 0.83
N SER A 89 -18.21 -14.00 1.09
CA SER A 89 -17.44 -15.14 0.59
C SER A 89 -18.14 -15.70 -0.63
N ALA A 90 -17.52 -15.51 -1.80
CA ALA A 90 -17.96 -16.10 -3.05
C ALA A 90 -16.74 -16.42 -3.92
N TRP A 91 -16.94 -16.52 -5.24
CA TRP A 91 -15.87 -16.81 -6.19
C TRP A 91 -14.67 -15.88 -6.00
N ALA A 92 -13.45 -16.44 -6.03
CA ALA A 92 -12.14 -15.77 -6.04
C ALA A 92 -11.58 -15.17 -4.73
N THR A 93 -12.33 -15.10 -3.62
CA THR A 93 -11.72 -14.75 -2.32
C THR A 93 -11.00 -15.95 -1.68
N SER A 94 -9.94 -15.71 -0.90
CA SER A 94 -9.35 -16.73 -0.02
C SER A 94 -9.97 -16.73 1.36
N GLN A 95 -10.73 -15.69 1.72
CA GLN A 95 -11.34 -15.55 3.03
C GLN A 95 -12.73 -16.18 2.98
N MET A 96 -12.85 -17.38 3.55
CA MET A 96 -14.07 -18.20 3.51
C MET A 96 -14.64 -18.48 4.91
N MET A 97 -14.16 -17.78 5.93
CA MET A 97 -14.52 -18.05 7.33
C MET A 97 -15.95 -17.63 7.65
N GLN A 98 -16.50 -16.62 6.95
CA GLN A 98 -17.87 -16.15 7.10
C GLN A 98 -18.50 -15.88 5.74
N THR A 99 -19.79 -16.16 5.56
CA THR A 99 -20.48 -15.95 4.26
C THR A 99 -20.60 -14.48 3.86
N GLY A 100 -20.68 -13.58 4.85
CA GLY A 100 -20.69 -12.15 4.67
C GLY A 100 -20.58 -11.41 6.00
N GLY A 101 -20.37 -10.10 5.92
CA GLY A 101 -20.19 -9.29 7.11
C GLY A 101 -20.26 -7.79 6.86
N LEU A 102 -20.61 -7.08 7.92
CA LEU A 102 -20.50 -5.63 8.05
C LEU A 102 -19.50 -5.34 9.18
N TYR A 103 -18.43 -4.63 8.85
CA TYR A 103 -17.34 -4.35 9.78
C TYR A 103 -17.18 -2.84 9.96
N ARG A 104 -17.05 -2.41 11.21
CA ARG A 104 -16.66 -1.03 11.55
C ARG A 104 -15.17 -1.01 11.86
N ILE A 105 -14.43 -0.18 11.15
CA ILE A 105 -13.01 0.05 11.33
C ILE A 105 -12.85 1.45 11.90
N ARG A 106 -12.15 1.54 13.03
CA ARG A 106 -11.88 2.83 13.67
C ARG A 106 -10.41 3.01 13.97
N TYR A 107 -9.94 4.24 13.82
CA TYR A 107 -8.68 4.63 14.43
C TYR A 107 -8.85 4.72 15.96
N THR A 108 -7.92 4.14 16.70
CA THR A 108 -7.99 4.04 18.16
C THR A 108 -7.19 5.12 18.88
N GLY A 109 -6.42 5.94 18.17
CA GLY A 109 -5.41 6.84 18.75
C GLY A 109 -4.05 6.18 18.96
N GLU A 110 -3.94 4.87 18.70
CA GLU A 110 -2.68 4.14 18.83
C GLU A 110 -1.66 4.55 17.78
N THR A 111 -0.39 4.27 18.05
CA THR A 111 0.71 4.60 17.11
C THR A 111 0.63 3.76 15.84
N VAL A 112 0.53 4.42 14.70
CA VAL A 112 0.60 3.80 13.37
C VAL A 112 2.06 3.72 12.92
N ARG A 113 2.59 2.50 12.76
CA ARG A 113 4.01 2.23 12.43
C ARG A 113 4.19 1.79 10.97
N MET A 114 3.70 2.59 10.03
CA MET A 114 3.78 2.29 8.59
C MET A 114 4.04 3.56 7.78
N PRO A 115 4.56 3.45 6.53
CA PRO A 115 4.62 4.57 5.61
C PRO A 115 3.22 5.07 5.23
N VAL A 116 3.08 6.40 5.08
CA VAL A 116 1.85 7.10 4.65
C VAL A 116 2.07 8.02 3.45
N SER A 117 3.31 8.09 2.95
CA SER A 117 3.67 8.72 1.70
C SER A 117 4.87 8.01 1.08
N LEU A 118 4.92 8.05 -0.24
CA LEU A 118 5.97 7.49 -1.08
C LEU A 118 6.39 8.56 -2.09
N ARG A 119 7.71 8.73 -2.28
CA ARG A 119 8.26 9.43 -3.45
C ARG A 119 9.31 8.56 -4.11
N MET A 120 9.19 8.43 -5.42
CA MET A 120 10.19 7.77 -6.26
C MET A 120 11.08 8.84 -6.87
N LEU A 121 12.38 8.76 -6.62
CA LEU A 121 13.38 9.69 -7.13
C LEU A 121 14.34 8.93 -8.05
N GLU A 122 15.09 9.66 -8.87
CA GLU A 122 16.22 9.07 -9.56
C GLU A 122 17.24 8.56 -8.53
N GLY A 123 17.49 7.24 -8.53
CA GLY A 123 18.42 6.60 -7.60
C GLY A 123 17.99 6.56 -6.13
N ALA A 124 16.72 6.82 -5.80
CA ALA A 124 16.25 6.68 -4.42
C ALA A 124 14.73 6.47 -4.29
N ILE A 125 14.33 5.91 -3.15
CA ILE A 125 12.94 5.88 -2.69
C ILE A 125 12.86 6.62 -1.36
N GLU A 126 11.87 7.49 -1.20
CA GLU A 126 11.55 8.11 0.08
C GLU A 126 10.22 7.57 0.61
N LEU A 127 10.23 7.17 1.87
CA LEU A 127 9.07 6.68 2.62
C LEU A 127 8.87 7.56 3.84
N THR A 128 7.77 8.30 3.90
CA THR A 128 7.40 9.08 5.09
C THR A 128 6.47 8.25 5.97
N PHE A 129 6.86 8.05 7.23
CA PHE A 129 6.12 7.28 8.21
C PHE A 129 5.14 8.16 9.00
N ALA A 130 4.03 7.54 9.42
CA ALA A 130 3.01 8.19 10.26
C ALA A 130 3.53 8.60 11.64
N THR A 131 4.66 8.05 12.07
CA THR A 131 5.27 8.30 13.37
C THR A 131 6.78 8.51 13.23
N SER A 132 7.38 9.14 14.24
CA SER A 132 8.83 9.27 14.33
C SER A 132 9.50 7.90 14.45
N LEU A 133 10.63 7.74 13.78
CA LEU A 133 11.41 6.51 13.81
C LEU A 133 12.63 6.66 14.70
N GLN A 134 13.10 5.53 15.24
CA GLN A 134 14.39 5.49 15.94
C GLN A 134 15.52 5.56 14.92
N GLU A 135 16.32 6.62 14.96
CA GLU A 135 17.41 6.85 14.02
C GLU A 135 18.36 5.65 13.91
N ARG A 136 18.77 5.08 15.06
CA ARG A 136 19.70 3.94 15.11
C ARG A 136 19.27 2.74 14.27
N THR A 137 17.97 2.49 14.14
CA THR A 137 17.46 1.37 13.33
C THR A 137 17.08 1.82 11.93
N ALA A 138 16.45 2.99 11.80
CA ALA A 138 15.98 3.53 10.53
C ALA A 138 17.10 3.87 9.53
N THR A 139 18.34 4.10 9.98
CA THR A 139 19.49 4.38 9.11
C THR A 139 20.32 3.14 8.78
N ARG A 140 19.92 1.95 9.23
CA ARG A 140 20.63 0.72 8.89
C ARG A 140 20.15 0.17 7.56
N ALA A 141 21.07 -0.05 6.64
CA ALA A 141 20.75 -0.67 5.35
C ALA A 141 20.11 -2.06 5.48
N ASP A 142 20.44 -2.84 6.52
CA ASP A 142 19.90 -4.19 6.76
C ASP A 142 18.47 -4.20 7.33
N SER A 143 17.90 -3.03 7.64
CA SER A 143 16.49 -2.90 8.03
C SER A 143 15.54 -2.85 6.82
N TYR A 144 16.10 -2.89 5.61
CA TYR A 144 15.36 -2.72 4.36
C TYR A 144 15.79 -3.75 3.32
N GLU A 145 14.85 -4.15 2.49
CA GLU A 145 15.11 -4.95 1.30
C GLU A 145 14.30 -4.37 0.14
N VAL A 146 14.95 -4.16 -1.00
CA VAL A 146 14.30 -3.66 -2.22
C VAL A 146 14.38 -4.73 -3.29
N ASN A 147 13.22 -5.21 -3.72
CA ASN A 147 13.09 -6.17 -4.81
C ASN A 147 12.33 -5.53 -5.97
N THR A 148 12.81 -5.75 -7.19
CA THR A 148 12.17 -5.30 -8.42
C THR A 148 11.84 -6.50 -9.30
N TRP A 149 10.82 -6.33 -10.13
CA TRP A 149 10.43 -7.29 -11.16
C TRP A 149 9.59 -6.58 -12.21
N GLN A 150 9.44 -7.23 -13.36
CA GLN A 150 8.59 -6.79 -14.45
C GLN A 150 7.31 -7.65 -14.49
N LEU A 151 6.19 -7.01 -14.83
CA LEU A 151 4.91 -7.67 -15.07
C LEU A 151 4.60 -7.58 -16.57
N LEU A 152 4.32 -8.73 -17.18
CA LEU A 152 3.95 -8.80 -18.59
C LEU A 152 2.49 -8.44 -18.79
N ARG A 153 2.25 -7.47 -19.66
CA ARG A 153 0.91 -7.10 -20.08
C ARG A 153 0.43 -8.09 -21.13
N SER A 154 -0.49 -8.97 -20.74
CA SER A 154 -1.09 -9.95 -21.63
C SER A 154 -2.59 -10.07 -21.37
N ARG A 155 -3.29 -10.85 -22.20
CA ARG A 155 -4.69 -11.22 -21.98
C ARG A 155 -4.88 -12.26 -20.88
N HIS A 156 -3.80 -12.89 -20.41
CA HIS A 156 -3.86 -13.89 -19.36
C HIS A 156 -4.11 -13.19 -18.02
N TYR A 157 -4.90 -13.82 -17.16
CA TYR A 157 -5.16 -13.30 -15.83
C TYR A 157 -3.89 -13.44 -14.98
N GLY A 158 -3.42 -12.31 -14.45
CA GLY A 158 -2.16 -12.22 -13.73
C GLY A 158 -0.93 -12.21 -14.65
N SER A 159 0.23 -12.07 -14.01
CA SER A 159 1.54 -12.18 -14.63
C SER A 159 2.47 -12.85 -13.63
N GLU A 160 3.37 -13.70 -14.12
CA GLU A 160 4.54 -14.09 -13.33
C GLU A 160 5.43 -12.87 -13.10
N ARG A 161 6.32 -12.98 -12.12
CA ARG A 161 7.36 -11.99 -11.86
C ARG A 161 8.54 -12.29 -12.76
N HIS A 162 8.76 -11.44 -13.75
CA HIS A 162 9.91 -11.56 -14.64
C HIS A 162 11.06 -10.67 -14.17
N ASP A 163 12.29 -11.06 -14.48
CA ASP A 163 13.48 -10.25 -14.18
C ASP A 163 13.52 -9.81 -12.71
N MET A 164 13.31 -10.78 -11.82
CA MET A 164 13.35 -10.54 -10.37
C MET A 164 14.77 -10.21 -9.94
N GLN A 165 14.95 -9.06 -9.31
CA GLN A 165 16.23 -8.62 -8.81
C GLN A 165 16.10 -8.09 -7.39
N ARG A 166 17.06 -8.44 -6.54
CA ARG A 166 17.28 -7.74 -5.28
C ARG A 166 18.26 -6.62 -5.52
N LEU A 167 17.83 -5.38 -5.31
CA LEU A 167 18.70 -4.22 -5.47
C LEU A 167 19.58 -4.02 -4.26
N ARG A 168 20.84 -3.65 -4.51
CA ARG A 168 21.75 -3.22 -3.44
C ARG A 168 21.33 -1.83 -2.95
N ILE A 169 21.16 -1.68 -1.64
CA ILE A 169 20.97 -0.38 -1.02
C ILE A 169 22.32 0.33 -0.93
N THR A 170 22.40 1.55 -1.47
CA THR A 170 23.65 2.32 -1.54
C THR A 170 23.89 3.18 -0.31
N ASP A 171 22.83 3.75 0.26
CA ASP A 171 22.81 4.55 1.48
C ASP A 171 21.41 4.54 2.10
N VAL A 172 21.31 4.83 3.40
CA VAL A 172 20.02 5.10 4.06
C VAL A 172 20.16 6.30 5.00
N SER A 173 19.27 7.26 4.86
CA SER A 173 19.19 8.42 5.73
C SER A 173 17.78 8.64 6.27
N LEU A 174 17.70 9.23 7.46
CA LEU A 174 16.45 9.63 8.10
C LEU A 174 16.42 11.16 8.22
N ARG A 175 15.33 11.77 7.80
CA ARG A 175 15.01 13.17 8.06
C ARG A 175 13.57 13.26 8.54
N ASP A 176 13.37 13.78 9.75
CA ASP A 176 12.09 13.77 10.45
C ASP A 176 11.52 12.33 10.53
N SER A 177 10.34 12.06 9.96
CA SER A 177 9.78 10.72 9.81
C SER A 177 9.98 10.12 8.41
N THR A 178 10.85 10.71 7.58
CA THR A 178 11.09 10.25 6.20
C THR A 178 12.41 9.53 6.08
N VAL A 179 12.33 8.26 5.66
CA VAL A 179 13.50 7.45 5.32
C VAL A 179 13.75 7.59 3.83
N ARG A 180 14.98 7.97 3.46
CA ARG A 180 15.47 7.93 2.10
C ARG A 180 16.37 6.69 1.94
N ILE A 181 16.00 5.83 1.00
CA ILE A 181 16.73 4.62 0.64
C ILE A 181 17.39 4.86 -0.72
N GLY A 182 18.72 4.95 -0.73
CA GLY A 182 19.52 5.08 -1.94
C GLY A 182 19.58 3.77 -2.72
N LEU A 183 19.43 3.87 -4.04
CA LEU A 183 19.43 2.75 -4.99
C LEU A 183 20.38 3.04 -6.15
N PRO A 184 20.83 2.01 -6.90
CA PRO A 184 21.57 2.21 -8.13
C PRO A 184 20.73 3.00 -9.12
N VAL A 185 21.32 4.01 -9.78
CA VAL A 185 20.68 4.70 -10.89
C VAL A 185 20.67 3.75 -12.08
N TRP A 186 19.47 3.46 -12.60
CA TRP A 186 19.33 2.67 -13.82
C TRP A 186 19.81 3.51 -15.00
N GLY A 187 20.77 3.02 -15.76
CA GLY A 187 21.18 3.65 -17.00
C GLY A 187 19.99 3.72 -17.95
N ARG A 188 19.66 4.93 -18.42
CA ARG A 188 18.81 5.09 -19.60
C ARG A 188 19.46 4.28 -20.73
N PRO A 189 18.76 3.34 -21.40
CA PRO A 189 19.23 2.93 -22.71
C PRO A 189 19.26 4.20 -23.56
N GLY A 190 20.43 4.49 -24.14
CA GLY A 190 20.58 5.52 -25.16
C GLY A 190 19.86 5.17 -26.46
#